data_AF-A0A7W7KCS1-F1
#
_entry.id   AF-A0A7W7KCS1-F1
#
_cell.length_a   1.000
_cell.length_b   1.000
_cell.length_c   1.000
_cell.angle_alpha   90.00
_cell.angle_beta   90.00
_cell.angle_gamma   90.00
#
_symmetry.space_group_name_H-M   'P 1'
#
loop_
_entity.id
_entity.type
_entity.pdbx_description
1 polymer ?
#
loop_
_entity_poly.entity_id
_entity_poly.type
_entity_poly.pdbx_seq_one_letter_code
_entity_poly.pdbx_strand_id
1 'polypeptide(L)' 'MTAKRRLVPLTELKELFDFLRQEGFDPAACSVDIRADGVAVSPPATTPGNAYDAWKAKDKNRDRPARSQ' A
#
# COMPACT_ATOMS: atom_id res chain seq x y z
N MET A 1 -14.44 16.00 -23.84
CA MET A 1 -13.93 15.26 -22.66
C MET A 1 -13.73 13.80 -23.06
N THR A 2 -12.49 13.35 -23.23
CA THR A 2 -12.21 11.95 -23.58
C THR A 2 -12.29 11.13 -22.30
N ALA A 3 -13.23 10.18 -22.24
CA ALA A 3 -13.30 9.25 -21.11
C ALA A 3 -11.96 8.52 -20.96
N LYS A 4 -11.36 8.52 -19.76
CA LYS A 4 -10.16 7.74 -19.45
C LYS A 4 -10.50 6.26 -19.60
N ARG A 5 -10.36 5.71 -20.80
CA ARG A 5 -10.52 4.28 -21.06
C ARG A 5 -9.27 3.58 -20.55
N ARG A 6 -9.45 2.69 -19.57
CA ARG A 6 -8.39 1.75 -19.19
C ARG A 6 -8.16 0.79 -20.36
N LEU A 7 -6.88 0.48 -20.61
CA LEU A 7 -6.50 -0.51 -21.62
C LEU A 7 -6.94 -1.92 -21.20
N VAL A 8 -6.96 -2.17 -19.89
CA VAL A 8 -7.33 -3.44 -19.28
C VAL A 8 -8.63 -3.26 -18.47
N PRO A 9 -9.61 -4.18 -18.59
CA PRO A 9 -10.82 -4.18 -17.78
C PRO A 9 -10.52 -4.20 -16.27
N LEU A 10 -11.40 -3.57 -15.48
CA LEU A 10 -11.25 -3.55 -14.02
C LEU A 10 -11.41 -4.95 -13.39
N THR A 11 -12.23 -5.80 -14.00
CA THR A 11 -12.45 -7.18 -13.54
C THR A 11 -11.17 -8.00 -13.60
N GLU A 12 -10.46 -7.96 -14.72
CA GLU A 12 -9.17 -8.65 -14.90
C GLU A 12 -8.10 -8.13 -13.93
N LEU A 13 -8.05 -6.81 -13.72
CA LEU A 13 -7.13 -6.22 -12.73
C LEU A 13 -7.45 -6.67 -11.30
N LYS A 14 -8.74 -6.80 -10.96
CA LYS A 14 -9.15 -7.28 -9.64
C LYS A 14 -8.77 -8.73 -9.44
N GLU A 15 -9.03 -9.59 -10.43
CA GLU A 15 -8.65 -11.00 -10.39
C GLU A 15 -7.14 -11.19 -10.25
N LEU A 16 -6.34 -10.41 -10.98
CA LEU A 16 -4.89 -10.42 -10.84
C LEU A 16 -4.45 -10.02 -9.42
N PHE A 17 -5.01 -8.95 -8.85
CA PHE A 17 -4.64 -8.54 -7.50
C PHE A 17 -5.10 -9.53 -6.43
N ASP A 18 -6.24 -10.18 -6.63
CA ASP A 18 -6.71 -11.23 -5.72
C ASP A 18 -5.80 -12.45 -5.79
N PHE A 19 -5.37 -12.88 -6.99
CA PHE A 19 -4.39 -13.95 -7.18
C PHE A 19 -3.04 -13.61 -6.51
N LEU A 20 -2.50 -12.41 -6.75
CA LEU A 20 -1.23 -11.99 -6.15
C LEU A 20 -1.27 -12.04 -4.62
N ARG A 21 -2.38 -11.62 -4.01
CA ARG A 21 -2.56 -11.70 -2.55
C ARG A 21 -2.62 -13.14 -2.04
N GLN A 22 -3.23 -14.05 -2.80
CA GLN A 22 -3.24 -15.49 -2.46
C GLN A 22 -1.83 -16.08 -2.48
N GLU A 23 -0.98 -15.63 -3.40
CA GLU A 23 0.44 -15.99 -3.47
C GLU A 23 1.31 -15.24 -2.43
N GLY A 24 0.70 -14.48 -1.52
CA GLY A 24 1.41 -13.75 -0.46
C GLY A 24 2.07 -12.44 -0.92
N PHE A 25 1.81 -11.99 -2.15
CA PHE A 25 2.24 -10.68 -2.62
C PHE A 25 1.11 -9.66 -2.42
N ASP A 26 1.34 -8.64 -1.59
CA ASP A 26 0.40 -7.53 -1.46
C ASP A 26 0.89 -6.30 -2.24
N PRO A 27 0.32 -6.02 -3.43
CA PRO A 27 0.70 -4.85 -4.22
C PRO A 27 0.48 -3.53 -3.47
N ALA A 28 -0.46 -3.48 -2.52
CA ALA A 28 -0.75 -2.26 -1.75
C ALA A 28 0.34 -1.94 -0.72
N ALA A 29 1.11 -2.94 -0.31
CA ALA A 29 2.22 -2.79 0.63
C ALA A 29 3.56 -2.49 -0.10
N CYS A 30 3.59 -2.60 -1.42
CA CYS A 30 4.76 -2.30 -2.24
C CYS A 30 4.89 -0.80 -2.52
N SER A 31 6.12 -0.31 -2.68
CA SER A 31 6.36 1.05 -3.18
C SER A 31 6.59 1.04 -4.69
N VAL A 32 6.03 2.03 -5.37
CA VAL A 32 6.14 2.18 -6.83
C VAL A 32 6.91 3.46 -7.13
N ASP A 33 8.09 3.31 -7.74
CA ASP A 33 8.89 4.41 -8.24
C ASP A 33 8.64 4.57 -9.74
N ILE A 34 8.12 5.73 -10.14
CA ILE A 34 7.93 6.09 -11.55
C ILE A 34 9.05 7.04 -11.94
N ARG A 35 9.90 6.60 -12.87
CA ARG A 35 11.08 7.33 -13.34
C ARG A 35 11.05 7.46 -14.87
N ALA A 36 11.94 8.28 -15.42
CA ALA A 36 12.02 8.48 -16.87
C ALA A 36 12.45 7.21 -17.63
N ASP A 37 13.20 6.34 -16.98
CA ASP A 37 13.71 5.07 -17.48
C ASP A 37 12.75 3.89 -17.28
N GLY A 38 11.68 4.06 -16.48
CA GLY A 38 10.66 3.03 -16.29
C GLY A 38 9.95 3.07 -14.95
N VAL A 39 9.33 1.95 -14.61
CA VAL A 39 8.62 1.75 -13.35
C VAL A 39 9.33 0.66 -12.56
N ALA A 40 9.76 1.00 -11.33
CA ALA A 40 10.32 0.04 -10.40
C ALA A 40 9.33 -0.23 -9.27
N VAL A 41 9.13 -1.50 -8.93
CA VAL A 41 8.29 -1.94 -7.80
C VAL A 41 9.20 -2.54 -6.76
N SER A 42 9.20 -1.99 -5.55
CA SER A 42 9.98 -2.51 -4.44
C SER A 42 9.07 -3.22 -3.43
N PRO A 43 9.54 -4.33 -2.84
CA PRO A 43 8.78 -5.06 -1.83
C PRO A 43 8.51 -4.18 -0.60
N PRO A 44 7.51 -4.56 0.22
CA PRO A 44 7.20 -3.85 1.45
C PRO A 44 8.42 -3.75 2.35
N ALA A 45 8.65 -2.58 2.95
CA ALA A 45 9.70 -2.43 3.94
C ALA A 45 9.43 -3.35 5.14
N THR A 46 10.35 -4.26 5.43
CA THR A 46 10.25 -5.18 6.57
C THR A 46 10.46 -4.46 7.92
N THR A 47 11.02 -3.25 7.88
CA THR A 47 11.28 -2.41 9.04
C THR A 47 10.72 -1.00 8.82
N PRO A 48 10.33 -0.28 9.88
CA PRO A 48 9.85 1.09 9.73
C PRO A 48 10.95 1.97 9.14
N GLY A 49 10.67 2.60 7.99
CA GLY A 49 11.65 3.42 7.27
C GLY A 49 12.05 4.71 7.99
N ASN A 50 11.31 5.12 9.03
CA ASN A 50 11.63 6.27 9.86
C ASN A 50 11.07 6.13 11.31
N ALA A 51 11.53 7.01 12.20
CA ALA A 51 11.14 7.01 13.61
C ALA A 51 9.65 7.26 13.85
N TYR A 52 8.97 7.97 12.95
CA TYR A 52 7.54 8.27 13.04
C TYR A 52 6.69 7.03 12.74
N ASP A 53 7.05 6.26 11.72
CA ASP A 53 6.40 4.98 11.38
C ASP A 53 6.65 3.94 12.48
N ALA A 54 7.84 3.95 13.08
CA ALA A 54 8.16 3.11 14.23
C ALA A 54 7.32 3.46 15.48
N TRP A 55 7.09 4.75 15.74
CA TRP A 55 6.22 5.21 16.82
C TRP A 55 4.76 4.82 16.56
N LYS A 56 4.24 5.08 15.36
CA LYS A 56 2.86 4.73 14.97
C LYS A 56 2.60 3.22 15.05
N ALA A 57 3.56 2.39 14.65
CA ALA A 57 3.45 0.94 14.76
C ALA A 57 3.30 0.46 16.22
N LYS A 58 3.89 1.18 17.18
CA LYS A 58 3.81 0.90 18.62
C LYS A 58 2.56 1.48 19.31
N ASP A 59 1.98 2.55 18.78
CA ASP A 59 0.90 3.31 19.42
C ASP A 59 -0.50 2.69 19.26
N LYS A 60 -0.64 1.49 18.66
CA LYS A 60 -1.93 0.83 18.39
C LYS A 60 -2.81 0.55 19.63
N ASN A 61 -2.30 0.72 20.85
CA ASN A 61 -2.97 0.38 22.10
C ASN A 61 -3.25 1.58 23.04
N ARG A 62 -3.11 2.83 22.60
CA ARG A 62 -3.52 3.95 23.47
C ARG A 62 -5.01 4.21 23.30
N ASP A 63 -5.82 3.40 23.97
CA ASP A 63 -7.08 3.87 24.55
C ASP A 63 -6.76 5.22 25.20
N ARG A 64 -7.13 6.32 24.55
CA ARG A 64 -7.04 7.65 25.17
C ARG A 64 -8.11 7.65 26.24
N PRO A 65 -7.79 7.60 27.55
CA PRO A 65 -8.82 7.91 28.53
C PRO A 65 -9.30 9.32 28.19
N ALA A 66 -10.58 9.44 27.84
CA ALA A 66 -11.22 10.73 27.64
C ALA A 66 -10.90 11.57 28.89
N ARG A 67 -10.29 12.73 28.66
CA ARG A 67 -9.87 13.65 29.72
C ARG A 67 -11.11 13.98 30.56
N SER A 68 -11.26 13.33 31.71
CA SER A 68 -12.30 13.66 32.68
C SER A 68 -11.98 15.04 33.24
N GLN A 69 -12.77 16.03 32.84
CA GLN A 69 -12.90 17.29 33.58
C GLN A 69 -13.83 17.09 34.76
#